data_AF-A0A950Q898-F1
#
_entry.id   AF-A0A950Q898-F1
#
_cell.length_a   1.000
_cell.length_b   1.000
_cell.length_c   1.000
_cell.angle_alpha   90.00
_cell.angle_beta   90.00
_cell.angle_gamma   90.00
#
_symmetry.space_group_name_H-M   'P 1'
#
loop_
_entity.id
_entity.type
_entity.pdbx_description
1 polymer ?
#
loop_
_entity_poly.entity_id
_entity_poly.type
_entity_poly.pdbx_seq_one_letter_code
_entity_poly.pdbx_strand_id
1 'polypeptide(L)' 'DLSPTGVSVKTALKPPVGEFVLIGRLAGRVARHHEHGIGIQFVGLTESHTTDTLHAHIAVGAGR' A
#
# COMPACT_ATOMS: atom_id res chain seq x y z
N ASP A 1 -3.96 -4.53 10.26
CA ASP A 1 -2.72 -3.81 9.95
C ASP A 1 -2.75 -3.38 8.48
N LEU A 2 -2.33 -2.16 8.14
CA LEU A 2 -2.44 -1.59 6.79
C LEU A 2 -1.12 -0.89 6.38
N SER A 3 -0.66 -1.17 5.16
CA SER A 3 0.51 -0.54 4.55
C SER A 3 0.20 -0.10 3.10
N PRO A 4 1.10 0.65 2.44
CA PRO A 4 0.93 1.02 1.03
C PRO A 4 0.84 -0.18 0.07
N THR A 5 1.43 -1.32 0.45
CA THR A 5 1.52 -2.51 -0.41
C THR A 5 0.47 -3.58 -0.07
N GLY A 6 -0.22 -3.46 1.07
CA GLY A 6 -1.19 -4.46 1.46
C GLY A 6 -1.86 -4.24 2.82
N VAL A 7 -2.70 -5.19 3.20
CA VAL A 7 -3.49 -5.13 4.43
C VAL A 7 -3.67 -6.51 5.03
N SER A 8 -3.67 -6.59 6.36
CA SER A 8 -4.12 -7.76 7.12
C SER A 8 -5.55 -7.54 7.60
N VAL A 9 -6.43 -8.45 7.23
CA VAL A 9 -7.87 -8.41 7.50
C VAL A 9 -8.23 -9.57 8.43
N LYS A 10 -8.88 -9.26 9.55
CA LYS A 10 -9.48 -10.25 10.43
C LYS A 10 -10.76 -10.78 9.78
N THR A 11 -10.84 -12.07 9.55
CA THR A 11 -12.01 -12.71 8.92
C THR A 11 -12.00 -14.21 9.19
N ALA A 12 -13.19 -14.81 9.27
CA ALA A 12 -13.34 -16.26 9.33
C ALA A 12 -13.16 -16.91 7.95
N LEU A 13 -13.39 -16.16 6.87
CA LEU A 13 -13.22 -16.65 5.50
C LEU A 13 -11.72 -16.67 5.16
N LYS A 14 -11.22 -17.82 4.71
CA LYS A 14 -9.83 -18.00 4.27
C LYS A 14 -9.77 -18.46 2.81
N PRO A 15 -10.01 -17.56 1.84
CA PRO A 15 -9.85 -17.89 0.43
C PRO A 15 -8.42 -18.38 0.15
N PRO A 16 -8.20 -19.29 -0.80
CA PRO A 16 -6.88 -19.78 -1.18
C PRO A 16 -5.85 -18.66 -1.37
N VAL A 17 -4.60 -18.93 -0.98
CA VAL A 17 -3.47 -18.05 -1.33
C VAL A 17 -3.36 -17.97 -2.85
N GLY A 18 -3.21 -16.76 -3.38
CA GLY A 18 -3.23 -16.49 -4.81
C GLY A 18 -4.59 -16.04 -5.35
N GLU A 19 -5.68 -16.20 -4.59
CA GLU A 19 -7.00 -15.76 -5.01
C GLU A 19 -7.11 -14.24 -5.05
N PHE A 20 -7.82 -13.72 -6.06
CA PHE A 20 -8.12 -12.30 -6.18
C PHE A 20 -9.34 -11.93 -5.36
N VAL A 21 -9.23 -10.84 -4.60
CA VAL A 21 -10.27 -10.35 -3.71
C VAL A 21 -10.42 -8.84 -3.86
N LEU A 22 -11.61 -8.33 -3.55
CA LEU A 22 -11.88 -6.90 -3.54
C LEU A 22 -12.09 -6.43 -2.10
N ILE A 23 -11.37 -5.38 -1.69
CA ILE A 23 -11.54 -4.72 -0.38
C ILE A 23 -12.05 -3.31 -0.62
N GLY A 24 -13.36 -3.11 -0.45
CA GLY A 24 -14.03 -1.85 -0.79
C GLY A 24 -13.95 -1.59 -2.30
N ARG A 25 -13.01 -0.75 -2.73
CA ARG A 25 -12.74 -0.44 -4.16
C ARG A 25 -11.34 -0.87 -4.62
N LEU A 26 -10.53 -1.43 -3.73
CA LEU A 26 -9.16 -1.84 -4.01
C LEU A 26 -9.13 -3.33 -4.38
N ALA A 27 -8.48 -3.65 -5.48
CA ALA A 27 -8.19 -5.03 -5.85
C ALA A 27 -6.94 -5.53 -5.10
N GLY A 28 -6.98 -6.78 -4.65
CA GLY A 28 -5.86 -7.44 -4.00
C GLY A 28 -5.77 -8.93 -4.31
N ARG A 29 -4.65 -9.55 -3.95
CA ARG A 29 -4.43 -10.99 -4.00
C ARG A 29 -4.12 -11.51 -2.60
N VAL A 30 -4.72 -12.63 -2.21
CA VAL A 30 -4.41 -13.28 -0.93
C VAL A 30 -2.93 -13.72 -0.96
N ALA A 31 -2.13 -13.14 -0.07
CA ALA A 31 -0.69 -13.38 0.01
C ALA A 31 -0.34 -14.40 1.09
N ARG A 32 -1.12 -14.46 2.17
CA ARG A 32 -0.93 -15.41 3.28
C ARG A 32 -2.18 -15.57 4.11
N HIS A 33 -2.26 -16.68 4.84
CA HIS A 33 -3.18 -16.82 5.97
C HIS A 33 -2.45 -16.57 7.28
N HIS A 34 -3.18 -16.15 8.29
CA HIS A 34 -2.69 -16.08 9.67
C HIS A 34 -3.80 -16.54 10.63
N GLU A 35 -3.46 -16.63 11.92
CA GLU A 35 -4.36 -17.13 12.97
C GLU A 35 -5.76 -16.51 12.88
N HIS A 36 -5.80 -15.18 12.81
CA HIS A 36 -7.03 -14.40 12.85
C HIS A 36 -7.63 -14.03 11.47
N GLY A 37 -7.05 -14.45 10.34
CA GLY A 37 -7.54 -14.03 9.03
C GLY A 37 -6.53 -14.17 7.89
N ILE A 38 -6.49 -13.16 7.02
CA ILE A 38 -5.70 -13.17 5.78
C ILE A 38 -4.89 -11.89 5.58
N GLY A 39 -3.69 -12.04 5.01
CA GLY A 39 -2.89 -10.95 4.48
C GLY A 39 -3.13 -10.82 2.97
N ILE A 40 -3.39 -9.60 2.51
CA ILE A 40 -3.71 -9.28 1.12
C ILE A 40 -2.66 -8.31 0.58
N GLN A 41 -2.12 -8.61 -0.60
CA GLN A 41 -1.27 -7.70 -1.34
C GLN A 41 -2.09 -6.97 -2.40
N PHE A 42 -1.98 -5.65 -2.45
CA PHE A 42 -2.75 -4.86 -3.42
C PHE A 42 -2.21 -5.05 -4.85
N VAL A 43 -3.11 -5.01 -5.83
CA VAL A 43 -2.77 -5.13 -7.25
C VAL A 43 -3.14 -3.83 -7.97
N GLY A 44 -2.24 -3.32 -8.81
CA GLY A 44 -2.51 -2.14 -9.64
C GLY A 44 -2.45 -0.80 -8.89
N LEU A 45 -1.92 -0.74 -7.67
CA LEU A 45 -1.52 0.53 -7.06
C LEU A 45 -0.26 1.03 -7.79
N THR A 46 -0.45 1.88 -8.79
CA THR A 46 0.64 2.73 -9.28
C THR A 46 0.89 3.82 -8.25
N GLU A 47 2.09 3.82 -7.67
CA GLU A 47 2.60 4.95 -6.90
C GLU A 47 2.63 6.19 -7.81
N SER A 48 1.63 7.05 -7.71
CA SER A 48 1.75 8.43 -8.18
C SER A 48 2.59 9.20 -7.16
N HIS A 49 3.89 8.90 -7.12
CA HIS A 49 4.85 9.77 -6.45
C HIS A 49 5.07 10.98 -7.35
N THR A 50 4.13 11.94 -7.33
CA THR A 50 4.48 13.31 -7.68
C THR A 50 5.37 13.80 -6.55
N THR A 51 6.68 13.69 -6.77
CA THR A 51 7.70 14.22 -5.86
C THR A 51 7.43 15.71 -5.71
N ASP A 52 7.13 16.15 -4.49
CA ASP A 52 7.13 17.56 -4.13
C ASP A 52 8.59 18.04 -4.15
N THR A 53 9.06 18.47 -5.33
CA THR A 53 10.43 18.92 -5.56
C THR A 53 10.58 20.42 -5.27
N LEU A 54 9.88 20.98 -4.29
CA LEU A 54 9.86 22.42 -4.02
C LEU A 54 10.22 22.78 -2.56
N HIS A 55 11.31 22.24 -2.02
CA HIS A 55 11.87 22.71 -0.74
C HIS A 55 13.39 22.90 -0.76
N ALA A 56 13.96 23.39 -1.86
CA ALA A 56 15.37 23.79 -1.91
C ALA A 56 15.59 25.07 -2.74
N HIS A 57 15.05 26.21 -2.29
CA HIS A 57 15.45 27.54 -2.78
C HIS A 57 15.33 28.60 -1.68
N ILE A 58 16.17 28.53 -0.65
CA ILE A 58 16.55 29.72 0.13
C ILE A 58 17.87 29.46 0.87
N ALA A 59 18.99 29.62 0.17
CA ALA A 59 20.28 29.96 0.77
C ALA A 59 21.35 30.20 -0.32
N VAL A 60 21.13 31.18 -1.21
CA VAL A 60 22.25 31.84 -1.89
C VAL A 60 21.97 33.34 -1.92
N GLY A 61 22.61 34.03 -0.97
CA GLY A 61 22.68 35.47 -0.86
C GLY A 61 23.94 35.85 -0.10
N ALA A 62 25.08 35.29 -0.53
CA ALA A 62 26.39 35.70 -0.08
C ALA A 62 26.85 36.91 -0.90
N GLY A 63 27.20 37.98 -0.18
CA GLY A 63 28.28 38.91 -0.51
C GLY A 63 28.13 39.77 -1.77
N ARG A 64 27.86 41.06 -1.55
CA ARG A 64 28.79 42.16 -1.92
C ARG A 64 28.67 43.27 -0.89
#